data_AF-A0A3B8WHV2-F1
#
_entry.id   AF-A0A3B8WHV2-F1
#
_cell.length_a   1.000
_cell.length_b   1.000
_cell.length_c   1.000
_cell.angle_alpha   90.00
_cell.angle_beta   90.00
_cell.angle_gamma   90.00
#
_symmetry.space_group_name_H-M   'P 1'
#
loop_
_entity.id
_entity.type
_entity.pdbx_description
1 polymer ?
#
loop_
_entity_poly.entity_id
_entity_poly.type
_entity_poly.pdbx_seq_one_letter_code
_entity_poly.pdbx_strand_id
1 'polypeptide(L)'
;GQEATQQILAGIDWAVKEKGAKTFYLLGSDYIWPRTSNKIARKHIDKLGLKVVGEEYYPLGHTQFNSVINKIKLKKPDVIFASVVGGSNVAFYKQMKAAGVDFTDEKPLLLTISVTEDEIRGIGGENVEGIYASMKYFQSLDNPNNEEFVAAFKEAWGDDMVIGDVTQAAYLGPWLWKMAVEKAGSFDIDKIREASPGIEFTKAPEGYVRIHENHHLWSKTRIGRAKTDGQYEVVYETDELMEPDPFPEGYQ
;
A
#
# COMPACT_ATOMS: atom_id res chain seq x y z
N GLY A 1 -3.25 6.79 -4.93
CA GLY A 1 -2.86 5.44 -4.52
C GLY A 1 -4.10 4.61 -4.27
N GLN A 2 -3.93 3.41 -3.75
CA GLN A 2 -5.03 2.52 -3.40
C GLN A 2 -5.99 3.12 -2.37
N GLU A 3 -7.28 2.76 -2.47
CA GLU A 3 -8.26 3.06 -1.42
C GLU A 3 -7.87 2.29 -0.14
N ALA A 4 -7.96 2.97 1.01
CA ALA A 4 -7.39 2.51 2.26
C ALA A 4 -8.00 1.18 2.73
N THR A 5 -9.31 1.02 2.65
CA THR A 5 -9.97 -0.22 3.11
C THR A 5 -9.58 -1.41 2.25
N GLN A 6 -9.50 -1.27 0.93
CA GLN A 6 -9.05 -2.35 0.03
C GLN A 6 -7.65 -2.84 0.43
N GLN A 7 -6.72 -1.90 0.62
CA GLN A 7 -5.33 -2.16 0.98
C GLN A 7 -5.20 -2.80 2.37
N ILE A 8 -5.87 -2.24 3.37
CA ILE A 8 -5.79 -2.69 4.77
C ILE A 8 -6.42 -4.07 4.95
N LEU A 9 -7.66 -4.24 4.45
CA LEU A 9 -8.41 -5.48 4.65
C LEU A 9 -7.73 -6.64 3.92
N ALA A 10 -7.42 -6.48 2.62
CA ALA A 10 -6.78 -7.55 1.85
C ALA A 10 -5.39 -7.90 2.38
N GLY A 11 -4.59 -6.91 2.79
CA GLY A 11 -3.27 -7.14 3.38
C GLY A 11 -3.33 -7.94 4.68
N ILE A 12 -4.25 -7.59 5.58
CA ILE A 12 -4.43 -8.33 6.84
C ILE A 12 -4.98 -9.72 6.55
N ASP A 13 -6.01 -9.85 5.71
CA ASP A 13 -6.58 -11.15 5.32
C ASP A 13 -5.52 -12.08 4.73
N TRP A 14 -4.66 -11.57 3.85
CA TRP A 14 -3.54 -12.32 3.29
C TRP A 14 -2.57 -12.78 4.38
N ALA A 15 -2.16 -11.88 5.29
CA ALA A 15 -1.24 -12.24 6.37
C ALA A 15 -1.84 -13.31 7.30
N VAL A 16 -3.15 -13.29 7.53
CA VAL A 16 -3.84 -14.30 8.33
C VAL A 16 -3.93 -15.64 7.60
N LYS A 17 -4.40 -15.63 6.35
CA LYS A 17 -4.67 -16.85 5.56
C LYS A 17 -3.38 -17.54 5.12
N GLU A 18 -2.44 -16.78 4.55
CA GLU A 18 -1.22 -17.31 3.92
C GLU A 18 -0.05 -17.46 4.90
N LYS A 19 -0.04 -16.67 5.99
CA LYS A 19 1.07 -16.65 6.96
C LYS A 19 0.68 -17.05 8.37
N GLY A 20 -0.60 -17.39 8.61
CA GLY A 20 -1.08 -17.84 9.91
C GLY A 20 -0.90 -16.79 11.02
N ALA A 21 -0.98 -15.50 10.66
CA ALA A 21 -0.86 -14.40 11.61
C ALA A 21 -2.03 -14.38 12.61
N LYS A 22 -1.73 -14.19 13.89
CA LYS A 22 -2.72 -14.12 14.98
C LYS A 22 -2.57 -12.86 15.84
N THR A 23 -1.39 -12.25 15.84
CA THR A 23 -1.04 -11.10 16.66
C THR A 23 -0.39 -10.00 15.83
N PHE A 24 -0.85 -8.77 16.03
CA PHE A 24 -0.44 -7.60 15.27
C PHE A 24 0.11 -6.51 16.19
N TYR A 25 1.15 -5.83 15.73
CA TYR A 25 1.64 -4.59 16.33
C TYR A 25 1.44 -3.47 15.33
N LEU A 26 0.65 -2.46 15.69
CA LEU A 26 0.32 -1.34 14.78
C LEU A 26 1.30 -0.19 15.02
N LEU A 27 1.89 0.35 13.96
CA LEU A 27 2.81 1.48 14.04
C LEU A 27 2.47 2.49 12.96
N GLY A 28 2.23 3.74 13.34
CA GLY A 28 1.86 4.80 12.39
C GLY A 28 2.59 6.12 12.61
N SER A 29 2.57 6.99 11.60
CA SER A 29 2.91 8.40 11.82
C SER A 29 1.74 9.14 12.46
N ASP A 30 2.01 10.13 13.31
CA ASP A 30 0.99 10.81 14.11
C ASP A 30 0.27 11.91 13.33
N TYR A 31 -0.55 11.49 12.37
CA TYR A 31 -1.52 12.34 11.67
C TYR A 31 -2.75 11.53 11.24
N ILE A 32 -3.71 12.17 10.58
CA ILE A 32 -5.04 11.59 10.37
C ILE A 32 -5.04 10.29 9.57
N TRP A 33 -4.16 10.17 8.56
CA TRP A 33 -4.17 9.00 7.67
C TRP A 33 -3.77 7.71 8.42
N PRO A 34 -2.59 7.60 9.09
CA PRO A 34 -2.23 6.39 9.84
C PRO A 34 -3.17 6.10 11.01
N ARG A 35 -3.67 7.14 11.69
CA ARG A 35 -4.65 6.96 12.78
C ARG A 35 -5.94 6.32 12.28
N THR A 36 -6.45 6.78 11.15
CA THR A 36 -7.66 6.20 10.54
C THR A 36 -7.38 4.81 9.99
N SER A 37 -6.26 4.62 9.30
CA SER A 37 -5.86 3.31 8.77
C SER A 37 -5.69 2.26 9.88
N ASN A 38 -5.01 2.61 10.97
CA ASN A 38 -4.83 1.70 12.09
C ASN A 38 -6.13 1.44 12.87
N LYS A 39 -7.07 2.39 12.90
CA LYS A 39 -8.42 2.16 13.44
C LYS A 39 -9.18 1.11 12.62
N ILE A 40 -9.13 1.21 11.29
CA ILE A 40 -9.71 0.21 10.37
C ILE A 40 -9.03 -1.15 10.57
N ALA A 41 -7.69 -1.17 10.57
CA ALA A 41 -6.89 -2.38 10.78
C ALA A 41 -7.25 -3.07 12.10
N ARG A 42 -7.25 -2.34 13.22
CA ARG A 42 -7.64 -2.83 14.54
C ARG A 42 -9.03 -3.46 14.52
N LYS A 43 -10.01 -2.74 13.96
CA LYS A 43 -11.39 -3.24 13.90
C LYS A 43 -11.50 -4.50 13.07
N HIS A 44 -10.76 -4.59 11.96
CA HIS A 44 -10.71 -5.79 11.14
C HIS A 44 -10.09 -6.97 11.89
N ILE A 45 -8.93 -6.76 12.52
CA ILE A 45 -8.23 -7.75 13.36
C ILE A 45 -9.15 -8.27 14.47
N ASP A 46 -9.89 -7.38 15.14
CA ASP A 46 -10.86 -7.76 16.17
C ASP A 46 -12.04 -8.57 15.59
N LYS A 47 -12.57 -8.19 14.42
CA LYS A 47 -13.63 -8.94 13.71
C LYS A 47 -13.18 -10.36 13.32
N LEU A 48 -11.89 -10.56 13.03
CA LEU A 48 -11.29 -11.86 12.77
C LEU A 48 -10.99 -12.68 14.05
N GLY A 49 -11.27 -12.13 15.24
CA GLY A 49 -10.97 -12.78 16.53
C GLY A 49 -9.49 -12.80 16.90
N LEU A 50 -8.68 -11.93 16.28
CA LEU A 50 -7.24 -11.84 16.46
C LEU A 50 -6.88 -10.74 17.46
N LYS A 51 -5.59 -10.51 17.72
CA LYS A 51 -5.15 -9.58 18.78
C LYS A 51 -4.18 -8.51 18.30
N VAL A 52 -4.45 -7.26 18.65
CA VAL A 52 -3.43 -6.20 18.62
C VAL A 52 -2.67 -6.19 19.94
N VAL A 53 -1.36 -6.45 19.89
CA VAL A 53 -0.48 -6.57 21.09
C VAL A 53 0.29 -5.29 21.41
N GLY A 54 0.19 -4.29 20.55
CA GLY A 54 0.72 -2.94 20.73
C GLY A 54 0.27 -2.01 19.62
N GLU A 55 0.17 -0.71 19.92
CA GLU A 55 -0.12 0.34 18.96
C GLU A 55 0.61 1.61 19.39
N GLU A 56 1.45 2.16 18.51
CA GLU A 56 2.22 3.39 18.79
C GLU A 56 2.23 4.33 17.58
N TYR A 57 2.33 5.63 17.86
CA TYR A 57 2.38 6.68 16.85
C TYR A 57 3.55 7.63 17.13
N TYR A 58 4.17 8.12 16.05
CA TYR A 58 5.29 9.05 16.14
C TYR A 58 5.08 10.24 15.19
N PRO A 59 5.45 11.47 15.60
CA PRO A 59 5.30 12.64 14.74
C PRO A 59 6.13 12.50 13.45
N LEU A 60 5.72 13.20 12.40
CA LEU A 60 6.48 13.26 11.16
C LEU A 60 7.89 13.79 11.43
N GLY A 61 8.89 13.18 10.79
CA GLY A 61 10.30 13.52 10.99
C GLY A 61 10.91 12.90 12.25
N HIS A 62 10.17 12.08 13.00
CA HIS A 62 10.73 11.28 14.09
C HIS A 62 11.77 10.30 13.57
N THR A 63 12.89 10.16 14.28
CA THR A 63 14.03 9.33 13.87
C THR A 63 14.54 8.39 14.97
N GLN A 64 13.89 8.30 16.13
CA GLN A 64 14.38 7.51 17.28
C GLN A 64 13.43 6.36 17.62
N PHE A 65 13.58 5.22 16.96
CA PHE A 65 12.65 4.08 17.05
C PHE A 65 13.10 2.99 18.03
N ASN A 66 14.29 3.08 18.63
CA ASN A 66 14.84 2.07 19.55
C ASN A 66 13.85 1.57 20.62
N SER A 67 13.04 2.47 21.21
CA SER A 67 12.07 2.10 22.25
C SER A 67 10.97 1.19 21.70
N VAL A 68 10.35 1.53 20.57
CA VAL A 68 9.29 0.69 19.96
C VAL A 68 9.87 -0.62 19.43
N ILE A 69 11.08 -0.60 18.87
CA ILE A 69 11.77 -1.82 18.40
C ILE A 69 11.96 -2.81 19.55
N ASN A 70 12.40 -2.32 20.72
CA ASN A 70 12.53 -3.17 21.91
C ASN A 70 11.18 -3.72 22.37
N LYS A 71 10.11 -2.92 22.34
CA LYS A 71 8.75 -3.39 22.67
C LYS A 71 8.26 -4.46 21.69
N ILE A 72 8.48 -4.27 20.38
CA ILE A 72 8.15 -5.25 19.34
C ILE A 72 8.87 -6.58 19.61
N LYS A 73 10.17 -6.55 19.88
CA LYS A 73 10.95 -7.75 20.23
C LYS A 73 10.45 -8.48 21.49
N LEU A 74 10.01 -7.72 22.49
CA LEU A 74 9.45 -8.29 23.72
C LEU A 74 8.05 -8.89 23.51
N LYS A 75 7.22 -8.22 22.71
CA LYS A 75 5.84 -8.64 22.42
C LYS A 75 5.77 -9.79 21.41
N LYS A 76 6.76 -9.91 20.53
CA LYS A 76 6.85 -10.94 19.48
C LYS A 76 5.53 -11.07 18.68
N PRO A 77 5.03 -9.98 18.07
CA PRO A 77 3.86 -10.07 17.21
C PRO A 77 4.15 -10.99 16.02
N ASP A 78 3.12 -11.58 15.41
CA ASP A 78 3.27 -12.26 14.13
C ASP A 78 3.48 -11.24 12.99
N VAL A 79 2.83 -10.07 13.09
CA VAL A 79 2.88 -9.01 12.07
C VAL A 79 3.11 -7.65 12.73
N ILE A 80 4.05 -6.88 12.18
CA ILE A 80 4.17 -5.44 12.35
C ILE A 80 3.40 -4.82 11.19
N PHE A 81 2.26 -4.19 11.47
CA PHE A 81 1.49 -3.44 10.49
C PHE A 81 1.93 -1.97 10.52
N ALA A 82 2.58 -1.53 9.46
CA ALA A 82 3.26 -0.24 9.40
C ALA A 82 2.55 0.76 8.46
N SER A 83 2.27 1.93 9.00
CA SER A 83 1.78 3.13 8.32
C SER A 83 2.66 4.34 8.66
N VAL A 84 3.97 4.10 8.76
CA VAL A 84 5.01 5.13 8.91
C VAL A 84 5.28 5.78 7.54
N VAL A 85 5.49 7.09 7.46
CA VAL A 85 5.61 7.80 6.16
C VAL A 85 6.81 8.73 6.12
N GLY A 86 7.22 9.11 4.91
CA GLY A 86 8.27 10.10 4.67
C GLY A 86 9.64 9.69 5.23
N GLY A 87 10.45 10.68 5.63
CA GLY A 87 11.80 10.44 6.15
C GLY A 87 11.86 9.55 7.40
N SER A 88 10.76 9.44 8.14
CA SER A 88 10.66 8.53 9.29
C SER A 88 10.74 7.05 8.90
N ASN A 89 10.34 6.68 7.67
CA ASN A 89 10.53 5.33 7.15
C ASN A 89 12.02 4.95 7.15
N VAL A 90 12.86 5.81 6.57
CA VAL A 90 14.31 5.55 6.45
C VAL A 90 14.92 5.23 7.82
N ALA A 91 14.60 6.01 8.84
CA ALA A 91 15.10 5.78 10.19
C ALA A 91 14.55 4.48 10.81
N PHE A 92 13.25 4.20 10.65
CA PHE A 92 12.62 3.02 11.21
C PHE A 92 13.19 1.72 10.63
N TYR A 93 13.24 1.56 9.31
CA TYR A 93 13.71 0.33 8.66
C TYR A 93 15.20 0.08 8.91
N LYS A 94 16.04 1.12 8.81
CA LYS A 94 17.48 0.99 9.14
C LYS A 94 17.71 0.58 10.59
N GLN A 95 16.92 1.10 11.53
CA GLN A 95 17.05 0.73 12.94
C GLN A 95 16.53 -0.68 13.22
N MET A 96 15.48 -1.14 12.53
CA MET A 96 15.02 -2.53 12.61
C MET A 96 16.13 -3.49 12.17
N LYS A 97 16.76 -3.23 11.01
CA LYS A 97 17.89 -4.03 10.50
C LYS A 97 19.09 -3.97 11.45
N ALA A 98 19.47 -2.79 11.92
CA ALA A 98 20.58 -2.61 12.87
C ALA A 98 20.31 -3.29 14.23
N ALA A 99 19.05 -3.40 14.62
CA ALA A 99 18.63 -4.17 15.78
C ALA A 99 18.64 -5.70 15.51
N GLY A 100 18.98 -6.16 14.31
CA GLY A 100 19.01 -7.58 13.96
C GLY A 100 17.63 -8.19 13.82
N VAL A 101 16.61 -7.40 13.44
CA VAL A 101 15.33 -7.97 13.00
C VAL A 101 15.49 -8.40 11.55
N ASP A 102 15.31 -9.69 11.31
CA ASP A 102 15.31 -10.28 9.97
C ASP A 102 13.86 -10.43 9.50
N PHE A 103 13.51 -9.76 8.40
CA PHE A 103 12.18 -9.86 7.79
C PHE A 103 12.09 -10.96 6.73
N THR A 104 13.19 -11.66 6.45
CA THR A 104 13.19 -12.84 5.58
C THR A 104 12.72 -14.09 6.30
N ASP A 105 12.83 -14.11 7.63
CA ASP A 105 12.25 -15.10 8.53
C ASP A 105 10.71 -15.03 8.56
N GLU A 106 10.05 -16.10 9.01
CA GLU A 106 8.58 -16.16 9.01
C GLU A 106 7.92 -15.19 10.00
N LYS A 107 8.55 -14.81 11.12
CA LYS A 107 7.96 -13.94 12.15
C LYS A 107 9.00 -13.12 12.94
N PRO A 108 8.75 -11.82 13.20
CA PRO A 108 7.59 -11.05 12.76
C PRO A 108 7.69 -10.70 11.28
N LEU A 109 6.57 -10.80 10.56
CA LEU A 109 6.43 -10.17 9.25
C LEU A 109 6.29 -8.66 9.42
N LEU A 110 6.76 -7.89 8.45
CA LEU A 110 6.41 -6.48 8.34
C LEU A 110 5.49 -6.31 7.12
N LEU A 111 4.26 -5.86 7.36
CA LEU A 111 3.30 -5.51 6.33
C LEU A 111 3.10 -3.98 6.34
N THR A 112 3.44 -3.31 5.24
CA THR A 112 3.33 -1.87 5.10
C THR A 112 2.26 -1.47 4.09
N ILE A 113 1.65 -0.32 4.33
CA ILE A 113 0.71 0.34 3.42
C ILE A 113 1.23 1.70 2.92
N SER A 114 2.51 2.01 3.18
CA SER A 114 3.11 3.33 2.96
C SER A 114 4.51 3.34 2.36
N VAL A 115 5.09 2.17 2.08
CA VAL A 115 6.41 2.06 1.44
C VAL A 115 6.22 1.43 0.08
N THR A 116 6.54 2.20 -0.94
CA THR A 116 6.62 1.78 -2.34
C THR A 116 8.08 1.79 -2.79
N GLU A 117 8.33 1.42 -4.04
CA GLU A 117 9.65 1.50 -4.67
C GLU A 117 10.27 2.90 -4.52
N ASP A 118 9.45 3.96 -4.57
CA ASP A 118 9.87 5.35 -4.37
C ASP A 118 10.53 5.57 -2.99
N GLU A 119 9.90 5.10 -1.92
CA GLU A 119 10.45 5.18 -0.56
C GLU A 119 11.67 4.28 -0.37
N ILE A 120 11.71 3.10 -1.00
CA ILE A 120 12.82 2.15 -0.86
C ILE A 120 14.14 2.79 -1.32
N ARG A 121 14.12 3.68 -2.32
CA ARG A 121 15.32 4.42 -2.74
C ARG A 121 15.98 5.19 -1.59
N GLY A 122 15.19 5.78 -0.71
CA GLY A 122 15.70 6.47 0.48
C GLY A 122 16.07 5.52 1.62
N ILE A 123 15.35 4.40 1.74
CA ILE A 123 15.55 3.41 2.81
C ILE A 123 16.81 2.55 2.54
N GLY A 124 17.06 2.17 1.29
CA GLY A 124 18.03 1.13 0.88
C GLY A 124 17.38 -0.26 0.86
N GLY A 125 17.48 -0.96 -0.27
CA GLY A 125 16.86 -2.27 -0.51
C GLY A 125 17.25 -3.33 0.52
N GLU A 126 18.50 -3.27 1.01
CA GLU A 126 19.02 -4.17 2.04
C GLU A 126 18.33 -4.05 3.41
N ASN A 127 17.68 -2.91 3.67
CA ASN A 127 16.95 -2.64 4.92
C ASN A 127 15.47 -3.06 4.85
N VAL A 128 14.96 -3.38 3.65
CA VAL A 128 13.57 -3.78 3.43
C VAL A 128 13.43 -5.20 2.89
N GLU A 129 14.53 -5.89 2.58
CA GLU A 129 14.49 -7.27 2.09
C GLU A 129 13.56 -8.15 2.93
N GLY A 130 12.58 -8.78 2.27
CA GLY A 130 11.63 -9.69 2.91
C GLY A 130 10.37 -9.04 3.48
N ILE A 131 10.29 -7.71 3.60
CA ILE A 131 9.04 -7.05 4.02
C ILE A 131 7.97 -7.21 2.95
N TYR A 132 6.71 -7.07 3.36
CA TYR A 132 5.56 -7.09 2.47
C TYR A 132 4.93 -5.70 2.40
N ALA A 133 4.50 -5.30 1.21
CA ALA A 133 3.65 -4.14 1.00
C ALA A 133 2.31 -4.59 0.43
N SER A 134 1.21 -3.99 0.88
CA SER A 134 -0.08 -4.12 0.20
C SER A 134 -0.33 -2.86 -0.61
N MET A 135 -0.54 -2.99 -1.92
CA MET A 135 -0.74 -1.87 -2.85
C MET A 135 -1.61 -2.34 -4.02
N LYS A 136 -2.11 -1.41 -4.85
CA LYS A 136 -2.77 -1.78 -6.11
C LYS A 136 -1.75 -1.89 -7.23
N TYR A 137 -0.58 -1.26 -7.14
CA TYR A 137 0.44 -1.31 -8.18
C TYR A 137 1.85 -1.58 -7.62
N PHE A 138 2.61 -2.35 -8.40
CA PHE A 138 4.06 -2.51 -8.28
C PHE A 138 4.68 -2.37 -9.67
N GLN A 139 5.87 -1.79 -9.77
CA GLN A 139 6.55 -1.60 -11.06
C GLN A 139 6.82 -2.94 -11.76
N SER A 140 6.98 -4.01 -11.00
CA SER A 140 7.29 -5.36 -11.47
C SER A 140 6.11 -6.13 -12.07
N LEU A 141 4.93 -5.50 -12.21
CA LEU A 141 3.76 -6.19 -12.78
C LEU A 141 4.03 -6.68 -14.19
N ASP A 142 3.76 -7.97 -14.42
CA ASP A 142 3.94 -8.62 -15.71
C ASP A 142 2.68 -8.50 -16.56
N ASN A 143 2.54 -7.37 -17.27
CA ASN A 143 1.52 -7.18 -18.28
C ASN A 143 1.94 -6.14 -19.33
N PRO A 144 1.41 -6.21 -20.57
CA PRO A 144 1.84 -5.33 -21.65
C PRO A 144 1.63 -3.83 -21.39
N ASN A 145 0.56 -3.44 -20.68
CA ASN A 145 0.31 -2.03 -20.38
C ASN A 145 1.39 -1.47 -19.43
N ASN A 146 1.82 -2.30 -18.48
CA ASN A 146 2.87 -1.93 -17.54
C ASN A 146 4.24 -1.86 -18.21
N GLU A 147 4.58 -2.83 -19.07
CA GLU A 147 5.84 -2.81 -19.82
C GLU A 147 5.99 -1.53 -20.64
N GLU A 148 4.94 -1.13 -21.38
CA GLU A 148 4.92 0.11 -22.15
C GLU A 148 5.08 1.35 -21.25
N PHE A 149 4.35 1.38 -20.13
CA PHE A 149 4.41 2.48 -19.17
C PHE A 149 5.79 2.62 -18.52
N VAL A 150 6.40 1.53 -18.05
CA VAL A 150 7.72 1.52 -17.42
C VAL A 150 8.78 1.96 -18.43
N ALA A 151 8.73 1.47 -19.67
CA ALA A 151 9.65 1.87 -20.73
C ALA A 151 9.56 3.38 -21.02
N ALA A 152 8.34 3.91 -21.21
CA ALA A 152 8.13 5.33 -21.47
C ALA A 152 8.55 6.21 -20.28
N PHE A 153 8.31 5.75 -19.04
CA PHE A 153 8.73 6.47 -17.85
C PHE A 153 10.25 6.54 -17.72
N LYS A 154 10.95 5.43 -17.97
CA LYS A 154 12.42 5.40 -17.96
C LYS A 154 13.03 6.23 -19.08
N GLU A 155 12.44 6.24 -20.27
CA GLU A 155 12.87 7.12 -21.35
C GLU A 155 12.77 8.61 -20.95
N ALA A 156 11.70 8.99 -20.25
CA ALA A 156 11.48 10.38 -19.83
C ALA A 156 12.33 10.82 -18.64
N TRP A 157 12.59 9.92 -17.68
CA TRP A 157 13.15 10.29 -16.37
C TRP A 157 14.49 9.60 -16.01
N GLY A 158 14.91 8.62 -16.80
CA GLY A 158 16.15 7.85 -16.62
C GLY A 158 15.94 6.45 -16.05
N ASP A 159 16.88 5.55 -16.37
CA ASP A 159 16.77 4.11 -16.07
C ASP A 159 16.76 3.75 -14.57
N ASP A 160 17.37 4.62 -13.74
CA ASP A 160 17.47 4.48 -12.29
C ASP A 160 16.21 4.98 -11.55
N MET A 161 15.26 5.56 -12.26
CA MET A 161 13.98 5.98 -11.69
C MET A 161 13.05 4.78 -11.52
N VAL A 162 12.27 4.82 -10.44
CA VAL A 162 11.30 3.78 -10.10
C VAL A 162 9.90 4.37 -10.02
N ILE A 163 8.91 3.50 -10.04
CA ILE A 163 7.50 3.86 -10.02
C ILE A 163 6.80 3.11 -8.89
N GLY A 164 6.41 3.82 -7.84
CA GLY A 164 5.52 3.30 -6.81
C GLY A 164 4.04 3.48 -7.15
N ASP A 165 3.19 2.94 -6.28
CA ASP A 165 1.72 3.01 -6.36
C ASP A 165 1.17 4.44 -6.53
N VAL A 166 1.76 5.40 -5.80
CA VAL A 166 1.31 6.80 -5.84
C VAL A 166 1.67 7.46 -7.18
N THR A 167 2.88 7.19 -7.69
CA THR A 167 3.37 7.67 -8.98
C THR A 167 2.52 7.11 -10.12
N GLN A 168 2.20 5.81 -10.10
CA GLN A 168 1.28 5.21 -11.06
C GLN A 168 -0.13 5.82 -10.96
N ALA A 169 -0.65 6.04 -9.76
CA ALA A 169 -1.99 6.61 -9.60
C ALA A 169 -2.07 8.05 -10.15
N ALA A 170 -0.99 8.83 -10.03
CA ALA A 170 -0.89 10.16 -10.62
C ALA A 170 -0.90 10.11 -12.16
N TYR A 171 -0.30 9.08 -12.77
CA TYR A 171 -0.39 8.83 -14.20
C TYR A 171 -1.80 8.41 -14.66
N LEU A 172 -2.49 7.58 -13.86
CA LEU A 172 -3.83 7.08 -14.18
C LEU A 172 -4.92 8.16 -14.15
N GLY A 173 -4.87 9.07 -13.17
CA GLY A 173 -5.91 10.09 -12.95
C GLY A 173 -6.31 10.89 -14.20
N PRO A 174 -5.35 11.46 -14.96
CA PRO A 174 -5.63 12.18 -16.20
C PRO A 174 -6.36 11.36 -17.27
N TRP A 175 -6.07 10.06 -17.40
CA TRP A 175 -6.77 9.17 -18.34
C TRP A 175 -8.24 8.99 -17.96
N LEU A 176 -8.51 8.73 -16.68
CA LEU A 176 -9.87 8.61 -16.17
C LEU A 176 -10.65 9.92 -16.33
N TRP A 177 -10.03 11.06 -16.03
CA TRP A 177 -10.62 12.37 -16.25
C TRP A 177 -10.92 12.63 -17.72
N LYS A 178 -10.00 12.33 -18.64
CA LYS A 178 -10.20 12.43 -20.08
C LYS A 178 -11.42 11.62 -20.53
N MET A 179 -11.52 10.36 -20.11
CA MET A 179 -12.66 9.50 -20.45
C MET A 179 -13.98 10.04 -19.91
N ALA A 180 -13.98 10.66 -18.72
CA ALA A 180 -15.15 11.28 -18.14
C ALA A 180 -15.60 12.53 -18.91
N VAL A 181 -14.65 13.38 -19.32
CA VAL A 181 -14.90 14.54 -20.21
C VAL A 181 -15.47 14.08 -21.55
N GLU A 182 -14.88 13.05 -22.17
CA GLU A 182 -15.35 12.51 -23.45
C GLU A 182 -16.76 11.93 -23.35
N LYS A 183 -17.06 11.19 -22.28
CA LYS A 183 -18.41 10.65 -22.00
C LYS A 183 -19.43 11.75 -21.72
N ALA A 184 -19.04 12.81 -21.00
CA ALA A 184 -19.90 13.95 -20.72
C ALA A 184 -20.13 14.87 -21.93
N GLY A 185 -19.23 14.83 -22.92
CA GLY A 185 -19.21 15.80 -24.02
C GLY A 185 -19.03 17.25 -23.54
N SER A 186 -18.38 17.44 -22.38
CA SER A 186 -18.32 18.74 -21.71
C SER A 186 -17.15 18.81 -20.72
N PHE A 187 -16.66 20.03 -20.50
CA PHE A 187 -15.73 20.35 -19.41
C PHE A 187 -16.42 20.83 -18.12
N ASP A 188 -17.76 20.85 -18.11
CA ASP A 188 -18.55 21.21 -16.93
C ASP A 188 -18.37 20.17 -15.81
N ILE A 189 -18.07 20.64 -14.60
CA ILE A 189 -17.68 19.77 -13.47
C ILE A 189 -18.82 18.84 -13.07
N ASP A 190 -20.05 19.34 -13.00
CA ASP A 190 -21.20 18.54 -12.58
C ASP A 190 -21.52 17.47 -13.61
N LYS A 191 -21.46 17.81 -14.91
CA LYS A 191 -21.62 16.83 -16.00
C LYS A 191 -20.53 15.77 -16.01
N ILE A 192 -19.26 16.14 -15.78
CA ILE A 192 -18.15 15.19 -15.68
C ILE A 192 -18.36 14.25 -14.50
N ARG A 193 -18.72 14.81 -13.33
CA ARG A 193 -18.97 14.03 -12.12
C ARG A 193 -20.09 13.02 -12.34
N GLU A 194 -21.22 13.46 -12.89
CA GLU A 194 -22.36 12.60 -13.22
C GLU A 194 -22.01 11.52 -14.25
N ALA A 195 -21.17 11.83 -15.23
CA ALA A 195 -20.74 10.88 -16.25
C ALA A 195 -19.70 9.86 -15.74
N SER A 196 -18.98 10.17 -14.66
CA SER A 196 -17.81 9.39 -14.23
C SER A 196 -18.09 7.95 -13.78
N PRO A 197 -19.19 7.62 -13.06
CA PRO A 197 -19.44 6.26 -12.64
C PRO A 197 -19.57 5.29 -13.81
N GLY A 198 -19.07 4.07 -13.60
CA GLY A 198 -19.07 3.00 -14.59
C GLY A 198 -18.09 3.20 -15.75
N ILE A 199 -17.27 4.25 -15.75
CA ILE A 199 -16.15 4.35 -16.71
C ILE A 199 -15.17 3.22 -16.43
N GLU A 200 -14.83 2.51 -17.51
CA GLU A 200 -13.91 1.38 -17.50
C GLU A 200 -12.64 1.73 -18.27
N PHE A 201 -11.50 1.36 -17.73
CA PHE A 201 -10.22 1.56 -18.38
C PHE A 201 -9.38 0.28 -18.32
N THR A 202 -9.17 -0.34 -19.50
CA THR A 202 -8.43 -1.60 -19.66
C THR A 202 -6.93 -1.41 -19.92
N LYS A 203 -6.50 -0.16 -20.14
CA LYS A 203 -5.10 0.19 -20.45
C LYS A 203 -4.35 0.81 -19.28
N ALA A 204 -4.85 0.70 -18.05
CA ALA A 204 -4.07 1.17 -16.90
C ALA A 204 -2.83 0.26 -16.72
N PRO A 205 -1.70 0.79 -16.23
CA PRO A 205 -0.53 -0.02 -15.91
C PRO A 205 -0.81 -1.16 -14.91
N GLU A 206 -1.76 -0.94 -13.99
CA GLU A 206 -2.19 -1.93 -13.00
C GLU A 206 -3.23 -2.95 -13.51
N GLY A 207 -3.62 -2.84 -14.79
CA GLY A 207 -4.65 -3.64 -15.43
C GLY A 207 -6.00 -2.93 -15.56
N TYR A 208 -7.07 -3.72 -15.66
CA TYR A 208 -8.43 -3.19 -15.76
C TYR A 208 -8.87 -2.50 -14.46
N VAL A 209 -9.44 -1.30 -14.58
CA VAL A 209 -10.03 -0.53 -13.48
C VAL A 209 -11.38 0.03 -13.88
N ARG A 210 -12.24 0.30 -12.89
CA ARG A 210 -13.56 0.89 -13.10
C ARG A 210 -13.89 1.93 -12.04
N ILE A 211 -14.49 3.05 -12.43
CA ILE A 211 -14.96 4.07 -11.49
C ILE A 211 -16.27 3.60 -10.85
N HIS A 212 -16.31 3.57 -9.52
CA HIS A 212 -17.50 3.26 -8.74
C HIS A 212 -18.43 4.48 -8.59
N GLU A 213 -19.68 4.25 -8.17
CA GLU A 213 -20.68 5.30 -7.92
C GLU A 213 -20.24 6.32 -6.86
N ASN A 214 -19.39 5.90 -5.90
CA ASN A 214 -18.78 6.80 -4.92
C ASN A 214 -17.51 7.51 -5.42
N HIS A 215 -17.24 7.47 -6.73
CA HIS A 215 -16.08 8.04 -7.42
C HIS A 215 -14.70 7.48 -7.02
N HIS A 216 -14.65 6.38 -6.25
CA HIS A 216 -13.41 5.62 -6.03
C HIS A 216 -13.23 4.55 -7.12
N LEU A 217 -12.09 3.87 -7.11
CA LEU A 217 -11.79 2.82 -8.09
C LEU A 217 -12.08 1.42 -7.57
N TRP A 218 -12.79 0.66 -8.39
CA TRP A 218 -12.64 -0.78 -8.43
C TRP A 218 -11.23 -1.09 -8.93
N SER A 219 -10.41 -1.69 -8.07
CA SER A 219 -9.03 -2.06 -8.38
C SER A 219 -8.68 -3.38 -7.71
N LYS A 220 -7.72 -4.10 -8.28
CA LYS A 220 -7.11 -5.24 -7.60
C LYS A 220 -6.25 -4.78 -6.43
N THR A 221 -6.15 -5.61 -5.40
CA THR A 221 -5.15 -5.46 -4.34
C THR A 221 -4.08 -6.52 -4.48
N ARG A 222 -2.84 -6.13 -4.25
CA ARG A 222 -1.65 -6.99 -4.43
C ARG A 222 -0.80 -6.94 -3.18
N ILE A 223 -0.10 -8.04 -2.92
CA ILE A 223 0.96 -8.10 -1.92
C ILE A 223 2.29 -8.30 -2.63
N GLY A 224 3.20 -7.36 -2.44
CA GLY A 224 4.56 -7.42 -2.94
C GLY A 224 5.52 -7.78 -1.82
N ARG A 225 6.49 -8.66 -2.08
CA ARG A 225 7.63 -8.95 -1.21
C ARG A 225 8.85 -8.18 -1.68
N ALA A 226 9.40 -7.31 -0.84
CA ALA A 226 10.54 -6.46 -1.20
C ALA A 226 11.82 -7.28 -1.41
N LYS A 227 12.58 -6.90 -2.43
CA LYS A 227 13.88 -7.46 -2.83
C LYS A 227 14.99 -6.44 -2.56
N THR A 228 16.23 -6.92 -2.57
CA THR A 228 17.41 -6.08 -2.28
C THR A 228 17.72 -5.05 -3.37
N ASP A 229 17.21 -5.24 -4.59
CA ASP A 229 17.29 -4.27 -5.69
C ASP A 229 16.27 -3.12 -5.56
N GLY A 230 15.44 -3.14 -4.52
CA GLY A 230 14.42 -2.15 -4.25
C GLY A 230 13.13 -2.31 -5.06
N GLN A 231 12.94 -3.45 -5.73
CA GLN A 231 11.67 -3.83 -6.35
C GLN A 231 10.85 -4.75 -5.44
N TYR A 232 9.57 -4.90 -5.78
CA TYR A 232 8.69 -5.87 -5.15
C TYR A 232 8.46 -7.07 -6.07
N GLU A 233 8.51 -8.28 -5.52
CA GLU A 233 8.00 -9.49 -6.16
C GLU A 233 6.53 -9.66 -5.79
N VAL A 234 5.62 -9.66 -6.75
CA VAL A 234 4.18 -9.86 -6.47
C VAL A 234 3.94 -11.31 -6.05
N VAL A 235 3.52 -11.52 -4.81
CA VAL A 235 3.27 -12.86 -4.23
C VAL A 235 1.80 -13.18 -4.04
N TYR A 236 0.93 -12.18 -4.18
CA TYR A 236 -0.51 -12.33 -4.12
C TYR A 236 -1.18 -11.19 -4.89
N GLU A 237 -2.31 -11.51 -5.50
CA GLU A 237 -3.21 -10.58 -6.16
C GLU A 237 -4.65 -11.06 -5.94
N THR A 238 -5.59 -10.15 -5.73
CA THR A 238 -7.02 -10.51 -5.70
C THR A 238 -7.49 -10.96 -7.08
N ASP A 239 -8.26 -12.05 -7.13
CA ASP A 239 -8.79 -12.60 -8.39
C ASP A 239 -9.61 -11.55 -9.15
N GLU A 240 -10.53 -10.91 -8.43
CA GLU A 240 -11.43 -9.88 -8.93
C GLU A 240 -11.03 -8.47 -8.45
N LEU A 241 -11.63 -7.45 -9.08
CA LEU A 241 -11.56 -6.08 -8.56
C LEU A 241 -12.28 -6.01 -7.21
N MET A 242 -11.65 -5.33 -6.25
CA MET A 242 -12.29 -5.05 -4.96
C MET A 242 -13.21 -3.84 -5.10
N GLU A 243 -14.41 -3.94 -4.53
CA GLU A 243 -15.30 -2.79 -4.37
C GLU A 243 -14.66 -1.76 -3.45
N PRO A 244 -14.60 -0.47 -3.84
CA PRO A 244 -14.15 0.56 -2.92
C PRO A 244 -15.29 0.94 -1.97
N ASP A 245 -15.13 0.62 -0.69
CA ASP A 245 -16.03 1.01 0.39
C ASP A 245 -15.28 1.84 1.43
N PRO A 246 -15.15 3.17 1.23
CA PRO A 246 -14.36 4.03 2.13
C PRO A 246 -14.96 4.16 3.53
N PHE A 247 -16.21 3.73 3.74
CA PHE A 247 -16.91 3.83 5.02
C PHE A 247 -17.64 2.52 5.38
N PRO A 248 -16.90 1.40 5.52
CA PRO A 248 -17.53 0.10 5.60
C PRO A 248 -18.30 -0.06 6.89
N GLU A 249 -19.46 -0.74 6.80
CA GLU A 249 -20.36 -0.86 7.94
C GLU A 249 -19.67 -1.57 9.13
N GLY A 250 -19.84 -0.99 10.32
CA GLY A 250 -19.20 -1.47 11.54
C GLY A 250 -17.69 -1.24 11.60
N TYR A 251 -17.13 -0.34 10.79
CA TYR A 251 -15.76 0.19 10.92
C TYR A 251 -15.70 1.64 11.41
N GLN A 252 -16.86 2.25 11.71
CA GLN A 252 -16.98 3.58 12.31
C GLN A 252 -16.55 3.60 13.79
#